data_AF-A0AAE0J5M5-F1
#
_entry.id   AF-A0AAE0J5M5-F1
#
_cell.length_a   1.000
_cell.length_b   1.000
_cell.length_c   1.000
_cell.angle_alpha   90.00
_cell.angle_beta   90.00
_cell.angle_gamma   90.00
#
_symmetry.space_group_name_H-M   'P 1'
#
loop_
_entity.id
_entity.type
_entity.pdbx_description
1 polymer ?
#
loop_
_entity_poly.entity_id
_entity_poly.type
_entity_poly.pdbx_seq_one_letter_code
_entity_poly.pdbx_strand_id
1 'polypeptide(L)'
;MIKCKPMAPHSVASPTAITQFLNLSLDSVAAKLLVLIPKMPLALEPPRLISMEVTRNGSADSHYRILANRQVKYITIKAGALDAASLDDMDLDFQNVLPPLPYQEDNTWKLACITRNPFSGRLEAALSSAALPGVKTIWHPQMINHLDIERTEYLALLTQECKWKADSGPERMIAKMARFYWEVQYMEAETRMYQVLEGRGIAPKFLGHVHDIKYY
;
A
#
# COMPACT_ATOMS: atom_id res chain seq x y z
N MET A 1 -1.56 -0.38 -11.89
CA MET A 1 -1.11 0.39 -13.08
C MET A 1 -0.95 1.85 -12.70
N ILE A 2 0.16 2.50 -13.04
CA ILE A 2 0.33 3.95 -12.85
C ILE A 2 0.42 4.67 -14.20
N LYS A 3 -0.18 5.86 -14.33
CA LYS A 3 -0.13 6.73 -15.52
C LYS A 3 0.23 8.17 -15.16
N CYS A 4 0.72 8.97 -16.10
CA CYS A 4 0.84 10.43 -15.93
C CYS A 4 -0.19 11.17 -16.78
N LYS A 5 -0.76 12.26 -16.24
CA LYS A 5 -1.46 13.28 -17.02
C LYS A 5 -0.52 14.48 -17.19
N PRO A 6 -0.19 14.92 -18.41
CA PRO A 6 0.49 16.20 -18.58
C PRO A 6 -0.50 17.35 -18.36
N MET A 7 -0.15 18.29 -17.50
CA MET A 7 -0.83 19.59 -17.38
C MET A 7 0.23 20.69 -17.59
N ALA A 8 -0.14 21.74 -18.33
CA ALA A 8 0.79 22.78 -18.76
C ALA A 8 1.47 23.48 -17.56
N PRO A 9 2.75 23.87 -17.69
CA PRO A 9 3.50 24.44 -16.59
C PRO A 9 3.04 25.86 -16.28
N HIS A 10 2.60 26.10 -15.04
CA HIS A 10 2.61 27.43 -14.46
C HIS A 10 4.01 27.71 -13.92
N SER A 11 4.67 28.67 -14.57
CA SER A 11 5.96 29.26 -14.19
C SER A 11 5.91 29.75 -12.73
N VAL A 12 6.73 29.18 -11.85
CA VAL A 12 7.22 29.85 -10.64
C VAL A 12 8.64 29.36 -10.33
N ALA A 13 9.47 30.30 -9.90
CA ALA A 13 10.92 30.26 -9.78
C ALA A 13 11.49 29.24 -8.75
N SER A 14 12.72 28.82 -9.05
CA SER A 14 13.64 28.05 -8.21
C SER A 14 14.00 28.73 -6.88
N PRO A 15 14.25 27.95 -5.82
CA PRO A 15 15.29 28.30 -4.87
C PRO A 15 16.36 27.21 -4.76
N THR A 16 17.60 27.66 -4.93
CA THR A 16 18.88 26.99 -4.68
C THR A 16 18.94 26.33 -3.30
N ALA A 17 19.28 25.04 -3.25
CA ALA A 17 19.56 24.33 -2.00
C ALA A 17 20.88 24.81 -1.38
N ILE A 18 20.80 25.23 -0.12
CA ILE A 18 21.95 25.63 0.71
C ILE A 18 22.69 24.37 1.16
N THR A 19 23.95 24.24 0.74
CA THR A 19 24.88 23.27 1.33
C THR A 19 25.53 23.92 2.54
N GLN A 20 25.25 23.42 3.74
CA GLN A 20 26.00 23.84 4.94
C GLN A 20 27.31 23.06 5.01
N PHE A 21 28.39 23.71 4.58
CA PHE A 21 29.76 23.31 4.89
C PHE A 21 30.15 23.93 6.23
N LEU A 22 30.40 23.10 7.25
CA LEU A 22 31.17 23.53 8.41
C LEU A 22 32.65 23.47 8.02
N ASN A 23 33.21 24.64 7.68
CA ASN A 23 34.66 24.85 7.63
C ASN A 23 35.18 24.94 9.07
N LEU A 24 35.92 23.92 9.50
CA LEU A 24 36.82 24.05 10.65
C LEU A 24 38.25 23.90 10.16
N SER A 25 39.03 24.93 10.47
CA SER A 25 40.43 25.15 10.14
C SER A 25 41.33 23.98 10.53
N LEU A 26 42.35 23.74 9.70
CA LEU A 26 43.44 22.79 9.92
C LEU A 26 44.23 23.15 11.17
N ASP A 27 44.38 22.19 12.08
CA ASP A 27 45.62 21.83 12.79
C ASP A 27 45.31 20.77 13.85
N SER A 28 45.37 19.49 13.48
CA SER A 28 45.75 18.37 14.36
C SER A 28 45.50 17.04 13.64
N VAL A 29 46.46 16.13 13.75
CA VAL A 29 46.40 14.74 13.27
C VAL A 29 45.32 14.00 14.06
N ALA A 30 44.08 14.03 13.59
CA ALA A 30 42.98 13.25 14.14
C ALA A 30 42.64 12.12 13.17
N ALA A 31 42.98 10.89 13.56
CA ALA A 31 42.48 9.68 12.93
C ALA A 31 40.93 9.78 12.86
N LYS A 32 40.38 9.85 11.65
CA LYS A 32 38.92 9.79 11.44
C LYS A 32 38.47 8.35 11.71
N LEU A 33 38.01 8.10 12.94
CA LEU A 33 37.27 6.90 13.28
C LEU A 33 35.91 6.97 12.56
N LEU A 34 35.77 6.28 11.42
CA LEU A 34 34.48 6.04 10.79
C LEU A 34 33.72 5.03 11.66
N VAL A 35 32.98 5.52 12.65
CA VAL A 35 32.04 4.68 13.40
C VAL A 35 30.85 4.43 12.48
N LEU A 36 30.72 3.21 11.97
CA LEU A 36 29.47 2.71 11.41
C LEU A 36 28.44 2.76 12.54
N ILE A 37 27.63 3.81 12.60
CA ILE A 37 26.45 3.83 13.45
C ILE A 37 25.53 2.76 12.86
N PRO A 38 25.26 1.63 13.55
CA PRO A 38 24.31 0.67 13.05
C PRO A 38 22.98 1.41 12.90
N LYS A 39 22.40 1.35 11.70
CA LYS A 39 21.06 1.86 11.44
C LYS A 39 20.14 1.19 12.45
N MET A 40 19.71 1.95 13.48
CA MET A 40 18.71 1.47 14.41
C MET A 40 17.54 0.92 13.59
N PRO A 41 17.00 -0.27 13.91
CA PRO A 41 15.80 -0.74 13.22
C PRO A 41 14.77 0.38 13.33
N LEU A 42 14.25 0.83 12.17
CA LEU A 42 13.12 1.77 12.17
C LEU A 42 12.08 1.21 13.14
N ALA A 43 11.63 2.04 14.08
CA ALA A 43 10.52 1.66 14.96
C ALA A 43 9.39 1.09 14.09
N LEU A 44 8.94 -0.13 14.40
CA LEU A 44 7.89 -0.79 13.65
C LEU A 44 6.63 0.09 13.71
N GLU A 45 6.19 0.59 12.55
CA GLU A 45 4.94 1.33 12.46
C GLU A 45 3.79 0.42 12.93
N PRO A 46 2.85 0.96 13.74
CA PRO A 46 1.67 0.19 14.14
C PRO A 46 0.87 -0.23 12.90
N PRO A 47 0.18 -1.38 12.95
CA PRO A 47 -0.65 -1.80 11.83
C PRO A 47 -1.76 -0.77 11.60
N ARG A 48 -2.08 -0.50 10.33
CA ARG A 48 -3.10 0.48 9.95
C ARG A 48 -4.07 -0.07 8.93
N LEU A 49 -5.34 0.34 9.03
CA LEU A 49 -6.35 0.07 8.02
C LEU A 49 -6.04 0.88 6.74
N ILE A 50 -6.07 0.24 5.58
CA ILE A 50 -5.77 0.91 4.29
C ILE A 50 -6.91 0.79 3.27
N SER A 51 -7.82 -0.17 3.41
CA SER A 51 -9.05 -0.24 2.62
C SER A 51 -10.06 -1.17 3.30
N MET A 52 -11.34 -1.00 2.96
CA MET A 52 -12.41 -1.86 3.44
C MET A 52 -13.52 -1.99 2.39
N GLU A 53 -14.30 -3.06 2.50
CA GLU A 53 -15.59 -3.29 1.86
C GLU A 53 -16.45 -3.99 2.90
N VAL A 54 -17.39 -3.24 3.50
CA VAL A 54 -18.11 -3.65 4.71
C VAL A 54 -19.61 -3.67 4.47
N THR A 55 -20.28 -4.61 5.14
CA THR A 55 -21.74 -4.64 5.18
C THR A 55 -22.18 -4.27 6.59
N ARG A 56 -22.70 -3.05 6.77
CA ARG A 56 -22.95 -2.44 8.10
C ARG A 56 -23.98 -3.19 8.97
N ASN A 57 -24.87 -3.96 8.36
CA ASN A 57 -25.86 -4.78 9.06
C ASN A 57 -25.35 -6.20 9.40
N GLY A 58 -24.09 -6.53 9.09
CA GLY A 58 -23.51 -7.85 9.32
C GLY A 58 -24.11 -9.00 8.51
N SER A 59 -24.93 -8.71 7.48
CA SER A 59 -25.63 -9.74 6.69
C SER A 59 -24.75 -10.44 5.66
N ALA A 60 -23.55 -9.91 5.41
CA ALA A 60 -22.57 -10.49 4.51
C ALA A 60 -21.17 -10.33 5.11
N ASP A 61 -20.21 -11.05 4.53
CA ASP A 61 -18.81 -10.95 4.92
C ASP A 61 -18.31 -9.51 4.75
N SER A 62 -17.51 -9.05 5.69
CA SER A 62 -16.82 -7.75 5.64
C SER A 62 -15.34 -7.98 5.38
N HIS A 63 -14.77 -7.21 4.46
CA HIS A 63 -13.42 -7.40 3.98
C HIS A 63 -12.56 -6.17 4.26
N TYR A 64 -11.35 -6.39 4.75
CA TYR A 64 -10.44 -5.33 5.15
C TYR A 64 -9.03 -5.61 4.62
N ARG A 65 -8.30 -4.52 4.39
CA ARG A 65 -6.87 -4.54 4.12
C ARG A 65 -6.17 -3.71 5.17
N ILE A 66 -5.15 -4.30 5.77
CA ILE A 66 -4.27 -3.60 6.71
C ILE A 66 -2.86 -3.57 6.14
N LEU A 67 -2.11 -2.53 6.48
CA LEU A 67 -0.66 -2.51 6.33
C LEU A 67 -0.03 -2.80 7.69
N ALA A 68 0.69 -3.90 7.79
CA ALA A 68 1.42 -4.30 8.98
C ALA A 68 2.83 -4.74 8.58
N ASN A 69 3.85 -4.22 9.26
CA ASN A 69 5.26 -4.50 8.95
C ASN A 69 5.60 -4.37 7.45
N ARG A 70 5.15 -3.28 6.81
CA ARG A 70 5.34 -3.00 5.37
C ARG A 70 4.74 -4.07 4.44
N GLN A 71 3.82 -4.90 4.92
CA GLN A 71 3.10 -5.89 4.13
C GLN A 71 1.60 -5.61 4.17
N VAL A 72 0.95 -5.74 3.02
CA VAL A 72 -0.51 -5.73 2.96
C VAL A 72 -1.03 -7.09 3.42
N LYS A 73 -1.90 -7.09 4.42
CA LYS A 73 -2.62 -8.26 4.91
C LYS A 73 -4.12 -8.08 4.68
N TYR A 74 -4.82 -9.19 4.49
CA TYR A 74 -6.23 -9.22 4.16
C TYR A 74 -7.00 -9.92 5.26
N ILE A 75 -8.07 -9.30 5.73
CA ILE A 75 -8.92 -9.83 6.80
C ILE A 75 -10.33 -9.96 6.25
N THR A 76 -10.93 -11.12 6.43
CA THR A 76 -12.35 -11.38 6.15
C THR A 76 -13.05 -11.70 7.44
N ILE A 77 -14.01 -10.88 7.83
CA ILE A 77 -14.89 -11.10 8.97
C ILE A 77 -16.16 -11.75 8.44
N LYS A 78 -16.47 -12.96 8.91
CA LYS A 78 -17.67 -13.67 8.48
C LYS A 78 -18.94 -12.96 8.93
N ALA A 79 -19.99 -13.05 8.12
CA ALA A 79 -21.32 -12.57 8.48
C ALA A 79 -21.72 -13.06 9.89
N GLY A 80 -22.27 -12.17 10.71
CA GLY A 80 -22.64 -12.47 12.10
C GLY A 80 -21.47 -12.66 13.08
N ALA A 81 -20.21 -12.57 12.65
CA ALA A 81 -19.08 -12.65 13.57
C ALA A 81 -18.95 -11.39 14.44
N LEU A 82 -19.29 -10.21 13.94
CA LEU A 82 -19.34 -8.97 14.70
C LEU A 82 -20.77 -8.40 14.74
N ASP A 83 -21.11 -7.72 15.83
CA ASP A 83 -22.31 -6.90 15.90
C ASP A 83 -22.09 -5.56 15.17
N ALA A 84 -23.18 -4.83 14.93
CA ALA A 84 -23.14 -3.57 14.19
C ALA A 84 -22.27 -2.50 14.87
N ALA A 85 -22.27 -2.45 16.21
CA ALA A 85 -21.46 -1.48 16.95
C ALA A 85 -19.96 -1.76 16.77
N SER A 86 -19.55 -3.02 16.92
CA SER A 86 -18.17 -3.45 16.69
C SER A 86 -17.72 -3.20 15.25
N LEU A 87 -18.61 -3.36 14.27
CA LEU A 87 -18.32 -3.04 12.86
C LEU A 87 -18.11 -1.53 12.64
N ASP A 88 -18.86 -0.67 13.34
CA ASP A 88 -18.68 0.78 13.27
C ASP A 88 -17.37 1.24 13.94
N ASP A 89 -16.90 0.54 14.96
CA ASP A 89 -15.63 0.83 15.65
C ASP A 89 -14.37 0.34 14.89
N MET A 90 -14.53 -0.48 13.85
CA MET A 90 -13.40 -1.05 13.09
C MET A 90 -12.47 0.03 12.51
N ASP A 91 -13.00 1.15 12.03
CA ASP A 91 -12.18 2.20 11.41
C ASP A 91 -11.33 2.96 12.42
N LEU A 92 -11.75 2.97 13.69
CA LEU A 92 -11.11 3.70 14.78
C LEU A 92 -10.16 2.81 15.58
N ASP A 93 -10.53 1.54 15.81
CA ASP A 93 -9.85 0.69 16.77
C ASP A 93 -9.87 -0.81 16.41
N PHE A 94 -9.64 -1.15 15.14
CA PHE A 94 -9.66 -2.55 14.68
C PHE A 94 -8.77 -3.51 15.51
N GLN A 95 -7.69 -3.01 16.12
CA GLN A 95 -6.78 -3.86 16.91
C GLN A 95 -7.45 -4.38 18.19
N ASN A 96 -8.38 -3.63 18.78
CA ASN A 96 -9.13 -4.05 19.96
C ASN A 96 -10.43 -4.77 19.59
N VAL A 97 -10.97 -4.53 18.39
CA VAL A 97 -12.16 -5.25 17.88
C VAL A 97 -11.81 -6.68 17.45
N LEU A 98 -10.64 -6.87 16.83
CA LEU A 98 -10.21 -8.17 16.32
C LEU A 98 -9.54 -9.04 17.40
N PRO A 99 -9.55 -10.37 17.26
CA PRO A 99 -8.69 -11.21 18.07
C PRO A 99 -7.21 -10.82 17.86
N PRO A 100 -6.31 -11.05 18.84
CA PRO A 100 -4.90 -10.75 18.68
C PRO A 100 -4.31 -11.46 17.44
N LEU A 101 -3.79 -10.68 16.50
CA LEU A 101 -3.14 -11.20 15.29
C LEU A 101 -1.62 -10.95 15.38
N PRO A 102 -0.78 -11.83 14.80
CA PRO A 102 0.66 -11.63 14.75
C PRO A 102 1.02 -10.57 13.69
N TYR A 103 0.81 -9.29 14.03
CA TYR A 103 1.05 -8.16 13.12
C TYR A 103 2.54 -7.89 12.86
N GLN A 104 3.40 -8.20 13.83
CA GLN A 104 4.83 -7.92 13.80
C GLN A 104 5.66 -9.07 13.22
N GLU A 105 5.06 -10.24 13.02
CA GLU A 105 5.76 -11.39 12.45
C GLU A 105 5.77 -11.31 10.92
N ASP A 106 6.97 -11.28 10.36
CA ASP A 106 7.15 -11.23 8.91
C ASP A 106 6.71 -12.54 8.24
N ASN A 107 5.93 -12.40 7.15
CA ASN A 107 5.59 -13.48 6.22
C ASN A 107 4.83 -14.71 6.77
N THR A 108 4.38 -14.72 8.02
CA THR A 108 3.66 -15.89 8.58
C THR A 108 2.25 -16.05 8.00
N TRP A 109 1.60 -14.95 7.60
CA TRP A 109 0.27 -14.95 7.00
C TRP A 109 0.04 -13.79 6.03
N LYS A 110 -0.94 -13.95 5.13
CA LYS A 110 -1.45 -12.91 4.20
C LYS A 110 -2.95 -12.71 4.35
N LEU A 111 -3.65 -13.77 4.72
CA LEU A 111 -5.10 -13.84 4.87
C LEU A 111 -5.42 -14.21 6.32
N ALA A 112 -6.41 -13.55 6.91
CA ALA A 112 -7.06 -13.97 8.14
C ALA A 112 -8.56 -14.06 7.90
N CYS A 113 -9.16 -15.17 8.33
CA CYS A 113 -10.62 -15.31 8.39
C CYS A 113 -11.05 -15.28 9.85
N ILE A 114 -11.88 -14.30 10.18
CA ILE A 114 -12.40 -14.07 11.54
C ILE A 114 -13.82 -14.61 11.60
N THR A 115 -14.06 -15.48 12.58
CA THR A 115 -15.36 -16.09 12.86
C THR A 115 -15.70 -15.92 14.33
N ARG A 116 -16.98 -16.06 14.69
CA ARG A 116 -17.40 -16.13 16.10
C ARG A 116 -17.72 -17.56 16.46
N ASN A 117 -17.06 -18.07 17.49
CA ASN A 117 -17.36 -19.38 18.04
C ASN A 117 -18.76 -19.36 18.65
N PRO A 118 -19.69 -20.24 18.22
CA PRO A 118 -21.08 -20.21 18.67
C PRO A 118 -21.26 -20.64 20.13
N PHE A 119 -20.29 -21.38 20.70
CA PHE A 119 -20.35 -21.88 22.08
C PHE A 119 -19.73 -20.89 23.07
N SER A 120 -18.55 -20.36 22.76
CA SER A 120 -17.84 -19.44 23.65
C SER A 120 -18.19 -17.97 23.41
N GLY A 121 -18.81 -17.66 22.27
CA GLY A 121 -19.08 -16.30 21.81
C GLY A 121 -17.81 -15.51 21.44
N ARG A 122 -16.62 -16.10 21.51
CA ARG A 122 -15.34 -15.43 21.23
C ARG A 122 -15.04 -15.38 19.74
N LEU A 123 -14.26 -14.38 19.33
CA LEU A 123 -13.71 -14.31 17.98
C LEU A 123 -12.50 -15.25 17.84
N GLU A 124 -12.45 -15.94 16.72
CA GLU A 124 -11.36 -16.84 16.34
C GLU A 124 -10.82 -16.45 14.97
N ALA A 125 -9.50 -16.53 14.82
CA ALA A 125 -8.79 -16.21 13.58
C ALA A 125 -8.17 -17.47 12.97
N ALA A 126 -8.54 -17.76 11.72
CA ALA A 126 -7.84 -18.73 10.89
C ALA A 126 -6.88 -18.00 9.95
N LEU A 127 -5.58 -18.25 10.08
CA LEU A 127 -4.52 -17.60 9.30
C LEU A 127 -4.12 -18.46 8.09
N SER A 128 -3.80 -17.80 6.98
CA SER A 128 -3.30 -18.45 5.78
C SER A 128 -2.27 -17.59 5.05
N SER A 129 -1.24 -18.25 4.50
CA SER A 129 -0.20 -17.64 3.66
C SER A 129 -0.48 -17.79 2.16
N ALA A 130 -1.68 -18.27 1.79
CA ALA A 130 -2.06 -18.54 0.41
C ALA A 130 -1.82 -17.33 -0.51
N ALA A 131 -1.39 -17.62 -1.73
CA ALA A 131 -1.19 -16.59 -2.75
C ALA A 131 -2.53 -15.99 -3.17
N LEU A 132 -2.54 -14.68 -3.32
CA LEU A 132 -3.69 -13.96 -3.87
C LEU A 132 -3.55 -13.81 -5.39
N PRO A 133 -4.67 -13.85 -6.12
CA PRO A 133 -4.69 -13.49 -7.53
C PRO A 133 -4.07 -12.11 -7.76
N GLY A 134 -3.25 -12.00 -8.80
CA GLY A 134 -2.67 -10.75 -9.28
C GLY A 134 -2.84 -10.61 -10.79
N VAL A 135 -2.54 -9.43 -11.31
CA VAL A 135 -2.47 -9.16 -12.75
C VAL A 135 -1.39 -10.08 -13.35
N LYS A 136 -1.75 -10.79 -14.42
CA LYS A 136 -0.85 -11.72 -15.12
C LYS A 136 -0.22 -11.09 -16.35
N THR A 137 -0.91 -10.13 -16.99
CA THR A 137 -0.39 -9.43 -18.17
C THR A 137 0.68 -8.40 -17.77
N ILE A 138 1.90 -8.86 -17.49
CA ILE A 138 3.04 -7.99 -17.15
C ILE A 138 3.86 -7.74 -18.42
N TRP A 139 3.59 -6.64 -19.13
CA TRP A 139 4.26 -6.30 -20.39
C TRP A 139 5.23 -5.11 -20.29
N HIS A 140 5.17 -4.35 -19.19
CA HIS A 140 6.01 -3.17 -18.98
C HIS A 140 7.10 -3.54 -17.96
N PRO A 141 8.37 -3.20 -18.19
CA PRO A 141 9.47 -3.67 -17.33
C PRO A 141 9.48 -3.01 -15.95
N GLN A 142 8.92 -1.79 -15.84
CA GLN A 142 8.88 -1.08 -14.57
C GLN A 142 7.81 -1.64 -13.63
N MET A 143 8.26 -2.12 -12.47
CA MET A 143 7.46 -2.49 -11.32
C MET A 143 7.56 -1.39 -10.26
N ILE A 144 6.44 -1.00 -9.70
CA ILE A 144 6.33 0.09 -8.73
C ILE A 144 5.74 -0.48 -7.45
N ASN A 145 6.51 -0.41 -6.36
CA ASN A 145 6.00 -0.80 -5.06
C ASN A 145 4.99 0.25 -4.59
N HIS A 146 3.79 -0.18 -4.20
CA HIS A 146 2.75 0.73 -3.72
C HIS A 146 3.18 1.57 -2.49
N LEU A 147 4.17 1.10 -1.73
CA LEU A 147 4.71 1.85 -0.58
C LEU A 147 5.61 3.01 -0.98
N ASP A 148 6.07 3.06 -2.23
CA ASP A 148 6.98 4.11 -2.73
C ASP A 148 6.19 5.30 -3.33
N ILE A 149 4.87 5.16 -3.44
CA ILE A 149 3.96 6.22 -3.86
C ILE A 149 3.10 6.69 -2.69
N GLU A 150 2.80 7.98 -2.68
CA GLU A 150 1.90 8.63 -1.72
C GLU A 150 0.64 9.05 -2.44
N ARG A 151 -0.53 8.66 -1.91
CA ARG A 151 -1.82 9.11 -2.43
C ARG A 151 -2.04 10.57 -2.07
N THR A 152 -2.33 11.40 -3.07
CA THR A 152 -2.71 12.80 -2.89
C THR A 152 -4.23 12.99 -2.93
N GLU A 153 -4.94 12.24 -3.78
CA GLU A 153 -6.39 12.34 -3.94
C GLU A 153 -7.05 11.01 -4.33
N TYR A 154 -8.28 10.77 -3.86
CA TYR A 154 -9.13 9.70 -4.40
C TYR A 154 -9.95 10.21 -5.57
N LEU A 155 -9.77 9.60 -6.75
CA LEU A 155 -10.51 9.98 -7.95
C LEU A 155 -11.69 9.04 -8.24
N ALA A 156 -11.54 7.76 -7.90
CA ALA A 156 -12.58 6.74 -7.90
C ALA A 156 -12.19 5.58 -6.99
N LEU A 157 -13.07 4.58 -6.84
CA LEU A 157 -12.88 3.43 -5.97
C LEU A 157 -11.51 2.73 -6.15
N LEU A 158 -11.09 2.54 -7.40
CA LEU A 158 -9.84 1.89 -7.78
C LEU A 158 -8.82 2.86 -8.38
N THR A 159 -9.07 4.16 -8.33
CA THR A 159 -8.27 5.17 -9.03
C THR A 159 -7.92 6.30 -8.07
N GLN A 160 -6.63 6.59 -7.96
CA GLN A 160 -6.14 7.63 -7.08
C GLN A 160 -5.08 8.47 -7.79
N GLU A 161 -5.03 9.75 -7.45
CA GLU A 161 -3.87 10.57 -7.73
C GLU A 161 -2.78 10.25 -6.70
N CYS A 162 -1.53 10.18 -7.16
CA CYS A 162 -0.38 9.92 -6.32
C CYS A 162 0.87 10.62 -6.83
N LYS A 163 1.83 10.82 -5.93
CA LYS A 163 3.19 11.27 -6.23
C LYS A 163 4.20 10.25 -5.72
N TRP A 164 5.44 10.34 -6.19
CA TRP A 164 6.54 9.59 -5.58
C TRP A 164 6.82 10.13 -4.19
N LYS A 165 7.11 9.24 -3.24
CA LYS A 165 7.59 9.67 -1.91
C LYS A 165 9.00 10.21 -1.95
N ALA A 166 9.81 9.77 -2.90
CA ALA A 166 11.12 10.33 -3.20
C ALA A 166 10.97 11.44 -4.24
N ASP A 167 11.75 12.52 -4.11
CA ASP A 167 11.71 13.70 -4.98
C ASP A 167 12.30 13.48 -6.39
N SER A 168 12.30 12.25 -6.90
CA SER A 168 13.01 11.85 -8.13
C SER A 168 12.11 11.50 -9.32
N GLY A 169 10.79 11.64 -9.20
CA GLY A 169 9.85 11.24 -10.25
C GLY A 169 8.86 12.32 -10.68
N PRO A 170 7.96 12.01 -11.64
CA PRO A 170 6.92 12.93 -12.09
C PRO A 170 6.09 13.49 -10.93
N GLU A 171 5.73 14.77 -11.05
CA GLU A 171 5.02 15.54 -10.02
C GLU A 171 3.68 14.90 -9.61
N ARG A 172 2.92 14.38 -10.59
CA ARG A 172 1.63 13.73 -10.38
C ARG A 172 1.43 12.56 -11.30
N MET A 173 0.81 11.52 -10.74
CA MET A 173 0.50 10.27 -11.40
C MET A 173 -0.88 9.78 -10.97
N ILE A 174 -1.44 8.87 -11.75
CA ILE A 174 -2.70 8.19 -11.51
C ILE A 174 -2.41 6.73 -11.27
N ALA A 175 -2.54 6.26 -10.04
CA ALA A 175 -2.48 4.84 -9.72
C ALA A 175 -3.88 4.23 -9.79
N LYS A 176 -3.98 3.15 -10.54
CA LYS A 176 -5.13 2.25 -10.57
C LYS A 176 -4.75 0.90 -9.96
N MET A 177 -5.47 0.51 -8.93
CA MET A 177 -5.13 -0.67 -8.12
C MET A 177 -6.38 -1.42 -7.71
N ALA A 178 -6.33 -2.75 -7.85
CA ALA A 178 -7.27 -3.61 -7.16
C ALA A 178 -6.99 -3.52 -5.66
N ARG A 179 -8.02 -3.26 -4.87
CA ARG A 179 -7.97 -3.39 -3.42
C ARG A 179 -8.09 -4.86 -3.09
N PHE A 180 -9.09 -5.53 -3.65
CA PHE A 180 -9.38 -6.93 -3.38
C PHE A 180 -9.21 -7.83 -4.61
N TYR A 181 -9.07 -9.13 -4.38
CA TYR A 181 -8.77 -10.08 -5.46
C TYR A 181 -9.87 -10.14 -6.53
N TRP A 182 -11.13 -9.90 -6.16
CA TRP A 182 -12.24 -9.84 -7.13
C TRP A 182 -12.15 -8.64 -8.07
N GLU A 183 -11.38 -7.61 -7.75
CA GLU A 183 -11.20 -6.43 -8.61
C GLU A 183 -10.04 -6.59 -9.60
N VAL A 184 -9.22 -7.64 -9.45
CA VAL A 184 -8.03 -7.90 -10.29
C VAL A 184 -8.39 -8.05 -11.76
N GLN A 185 -9.56 -8.62 -12.07
CA GLN A 185 -10.06 -8.75 -13.44
C GLN A 185 -10.19 -7.40 -14.17
N TYR A 186 -10.59 -6.34 -13.47
CA TYR A 186 -10.66 -5.00 -14.05
C TYR A 186 -9.27 -4.45 -14.35
N MET A 187 -8.30 -4.70 -13.46
CA MET A 187 -6.91 -4.30 -13.67
C MET A 187 -6.27 -5.08 -14.82
N GLU A 188 -6.56 -6.37 -14.95
CA GLU A 188 -6.08 -7.22 -16.05
C GLU A 188 -6.60 -6.72 -17.40
N ALA A 189 -7.91 -6.46 -17.50
CA ALA A 189 -8.54 -5.96 -18.72
C ALA A 189 -7.97 -4.59 -19.11
N GLU A 190 -7.88 -3.65 -18.17
CA GLU A 190 -7.31 -2.34 -18.44
C GLU A 190 -5.83 -2.45 -18.84
N THR A 191 -5.06 -3.32 -18.20
CA THR A 191 -3.63 -3.54 -18.51
C THR A 191 -3.41 -4.03 -19.93
N ARG A 192 -4.25 -4.95 -20.41
CA ARG A 192 -4.22 -5.39 -21.82
C ARG A 192 -4.56 -4.26 -22.78
N MET A 193 -5.51 -3.41 -22.43
CA MET A 193 -5.87 -2.27 -23.29
C MET A 193 -4.73 -1.27 -23.41
N TYR A 194 -4.02 -0.98 -22.32
CA TYR A 194 -2.82 -0.14 -22.38
C TYR A 194 -1.71 -0.76 -23.23
N GLN A 195 -1.52 -2.08 -23.18
CA GLN A 195 -0.58 -2.77 -24.05
C GLN A 195 -0.91 -2.56 -25.54
N VAL A 196 -2.20 -2.65 -25.90
CA VAL A 196 -2.65 -2.43 -27.29
C VAL A 196 -2.44 -0.99 -27.72
N LEU A 197 -2.66 -0.03 -26.83
CA LEU A 197 -2.59 1.42 -27.11
C LEU A 197 -1.18 2.01 -27.01
N GLU A 198 -0.20 1.25 -26.52
CA GLU A 198 1.17 1.71 -26.32
C GLU A 198 1.78 2.24 -27.62
N GLY A 199 2.45 3.40 -27.53
CA GLY A 199 3.08 4.07 -28.69
C GLY A 199 2.12 4.71 -29.69
N ARG A 200 0.79 4.64 -29.51
CA ARG A 200 -0.19 5.19 -30.47
C ARG A 200 -0.60 6.64 -30.22
N GLY A 201 -0.20 7.24 -29.10
CA GLY A 201 -0.56 8.62 -28.75
C GLY A 201 -2.04 8.86 -28.38
N ILE A 202 -2.83 7.79 -28.21
CA ILE A 202 -4.27 7.86 -27.89
C ILE A 202 -4.51 7.75 -26.37
N ALA A 203 -3.61 7.08 -25.65
CA ALA A 203 -3.71 6.87 -24.21
C ALA A 203 -2.63 7.67 -23.46
N PRO A 204 -2.88 8.02 -22.17
CA PRO A 204 -1.82 8.51 -21.29
C PRO A 204 -0.65 7.51 -21.21
N LYS A 205 0.55 8.02 -21.01
CA LYS A 205 1.76 7.19 -20.87
C LYS A 205 1.60 6.22 -19.69
N PHE A 206 1.83 4.94 -19.97
CA PHE A 206 1.95 3.91 -18.94
C PHE A 206 3.31 4.01 -18.25
N LEU A 207 3.33 4.07 -16.92
CA LEU A 207 4.57 4.21 -16.15
C LEU A 207 5.05 2.89 -15.55
N GLY A 208 4.15 1.94 -15.29
CA GLY A 208 4.54 0.70 -14.66
C GLY A 208 3.39 -0.04 -13.99
N HIS A 209 3.68 -1.27 -13.62
CA HIS A 209 2.80 -2.15 -12.87
C HIS A 209 2.96 -1.87 -11.38
N VAL A 210 1.85 -1.75 -10.66
CA VAL A 210 1.90 -1.56 -9.20
C VAL A 210 1.80 -2.92 -8.53
N HIS A 211 2.57 -3.13 -7.47
CA HIS A 211 2.48 -4.35 -6.67
C HIS A 211 2.50 -4.07 -5.16
N ASP A 212 1.78 -4.93 -4.43
CA ASP A 212 1.67 -4.89 -2.97
C ASP A 212 2.66 -5.82 -2.26
N ILE A 213 3.15 -6.84 -2.97
CA ILE A 213 3.96 -7.93 -2.41
C ILE A 213 5.28 -7.97 -3.16
N LYS A 214 6.41 -8.15 -2.46
CA LYS A 214 7.68 -8.45 -3.11
C LYS A 214 7.53 -9.80 -3.85
N TYR A 215 7.63 -9.77 -5.17
CA TYR A 215 7.88 -10.99 -5.93
C TYR A 215 9.30 -11.45 -5.57
N TYR A 216 9.43 -12.64 -4.99
CA TYR A 216 10.69 -13.36 -4.87
C TYR A 216 10.63 -14.54 -5.84
#